data_AF-A0A967H130-F1
#
_entry.id   AF-A0A967H130-F1
#
_cell.length_a   1.000
_cell.length_b   1.000
_cell.length_c   1.000
_cell.angle_alpha   90.00
_cell.angle_beta   90.00
_cell.angle_gamma   90.00
#
_symmetry.space_group_name_H-M   'P 1'
#
loop_
_entity.id
_entity.type
_entity.pdbx_description
1 polymer ?
#
loop_
_entity_poly.entity_id
_entity_poly.type
_entity_poly.pdbx_seq_one_letter_code
_entity_poly.pdbx_strand_id
1 'polypeptide(L)'
;MTETPFTIILTDGAGDEITDATLQISMDMPAMPMPPNNPAAGWDGDAYRGDAIFTMAGAWKITVDIERQGFAENSVVFEIEQVMMK
;
A
#
# COMPACT_ATOMS: atom_id res chain seq x y z
N MET A 1 -3.63 2.21 -18.59
CA MET A 1 -3.38 2.12 -17.14
C MET A 1 -4.71 1.84 -16.49
N THR A 2 -4.80 0.77 -15.72
CA THR A 2 -6.06 0.34 -15.08
C THR A 2 -5.88 0.51 -13.58
N GLU A 3 -6.72 1.34 -12.99
CA GLU A 3 -6.80 1.48 -11.54
C GLU A 3 -7.26 0.15 -10.94
N THR A 4 -6.53 -0.30 -9.93
CA THR A 4 -6.82 -1.51 -9.17
C THR A 4 -7.08 -1.09 -7.72
N PRO A 5 -8.34 -1.09 -7.27
CA PRO A 5 -8.65 -0.66 -5.92
C PRO A 5 -8.03 -1.62 -4.90
N PHE A 6 -7.51 -1.06 -3.81
CA PHE A 6 -7.01 -1.82 -2.68
C PHE A 6 -7.62 -1.32 -1.37
N THR A 7 -7.53 -2.15 -0.34
CA THR A 7 -8.00 -1.84 1.00
C THR A 7 -6.95 -2.33 2.00
N ILE A 8 -6.58 -1.47 2.93
CA ILE A 8 -5.67 -1.77 4.03
C ILE A 8 -6.43 -1.57 5.34
N ILE A 9 -6.50 -2.63 6.15
CA ILE A 9 -7.03 -2.58 7.51
C ILE A 9 -5.82 -2.63 8.45
N LEU A 10 -5.66 -1.61 9.29
CA LEU A 10 -4.69 -1.63 10.39
C LEU A 10 -5.42 -1.93 11.68
N THR A 11 -4.89 -2.87 12.46
CA THR A 11 -5.36 -3.15 13.82
C THR A 11 -4.19 -3.05 14.80
N ASP A 12 -4.49 -2.71 16.04
CA ASP A 12 -3.52 -2.83 17.13
C ASP A 12 -3.41 -4.28 17.65
N GLY A 13 -2.65 -4.48 18.73
CA GLY A 13 -2.48 -5.80 19.34
C GLY A 13 -3.74 -6.35 20.03
N ALA A 14 -4.75 -5.52 20.30
CA ALA A 14 -6.04 -5.92 20.85
C ALA A 14 -7.07 -6.25 19.75
N GLY A 15 -6.77 -5.89 18.49
CA GLY A 15 -7.65 -6.07 17.34
C GLY A 15 -8.53 -4.86 17.04
N ASP A 16 -8.32 -3.74 17.74
CA ASP A 16 -9.04 -2.49 17.48
C ASP A 16 -8.47 -1.82 16.23
N GLU A 17 -9.34 -1.24 15.40
CA GLU A 17 -8.96 -0.54 14.18
C GLU A 17 -8.14 0.72 14.52
N ILE A 18 -7.02 0.87 13.82
CA ILE A 18 -6.21 2.08 13.87
C ILE A 18 -6.67 3.00 12.74
N THR A 19 -7.25 4.14 13.12
CA THR A 19 -7.90 5.06 12.16
C THR A 19 -7.16 6.39 11.99
N ASP A 20 -6.08 6.60 12.73
CA ASP A 20 -5.34 7.87 12.85
C ASP A 20 -3.93 7.82 12.22
N ALA A 21 -3.61 6.74 11.51
CA ALA A 21 -2.37 6.59 10.76
C ALA A 21 -2.39 7.38 9.44
N THR A 22 -1.22 7.86 9.04
CA THR A 22 -0.92 8.29 7.68
C THR A 22 -0.14 7.16 7.00
N LEU A 23 -0.60 6.74 5.82
CA LEU A 23 0.04 5.70 5.04
C LEU A 23 0.80 6.31 3.86
N GLN A 24 2.09 6.03 3.77
CA GLN A 24 2.90 6.30 2.59
C GLN A 24 3.10 4.98 1.85
N ILE A 25 2.59 4.89 0.62
CA ILE A 25 2.64 3.67 -0.17
C ILE A 25 3.59 3.89 -1.33
N SER A 26 4.51 2.95 -1.54
CA SER A 26 5.39 2.92 -2.70
C SER A 26 5.31 1.57 -3.39
N MET A 27 5.29 1.60 -4.71
CA MET A 27 5.21 0.41 -5.57
C MET A 27 6.42 0.37 -6.50
N ASP A 28 7.08 -0.78 -6.56
CA ASP A 28 8.25 -0.97 -7.42
C ASP A 28 8.25 -2.37 -8.06
N MET A 29 8.96 -2.52 -9.18
CA MET A 29 9.19 -3.81 -9.82
C MET A 29 10.62 -4.29 -9.52
N PRO A 30 10.81 -5.37 -8.74
CA PRO A 30 12.16 -5.82 -8.35
C PRO A 30 13.10 -6.14 -9.52
N ALA A 31 12.53 -6.52 -10.67
CA ALA A 31 13.28 -6.92 -11.86
C ALA A 31 13.80 -5.73 -12.69
N MET A 32 13.25 -4.52 -12.51
CA MET A 32 13.55 -3.38 -13.37
C MET A 32 13.24 -2.03 -12.70
N PRO A 33 14.13 -1.03 -12.82
CA PRO A 33 13.91 0.29 -12.23
C PRO A 33 12.72 0.99 -12.89
N MET A 34 11.90 1.63 -12.05
CA MET A 34 10.65 2.28 -12.45
C MET A 34 10.64 3.75 -12.02
N PRO A 35 9.90 4.63 -12.73
CA PRO A 35 9.54 5.92 -12.19
C PRO A 35 8.77 5.76 -10.86
N PRO A 36 8.81 6.76 -9.96
CA PRO A 36 8.07 6.70 -8.70
C PRO A 36 6.59 6.39 -8.90
N ASN A 37 6.07 5.43 -8.14
CA ASN A 37 4.67 5.02 -8.15
C ASN A 37 4.17 4.97 -6.70
N ASN A 38 3.53 6.05 -6.26
CA ASN A 38 3.13 6.25 -4.86
C ASN A 38 1.63 6.54 -4.77
N PRO A 39 0.76 5.51 -4.78
CA PRO A 39 -0.67 5.72 -4.68
C PRO A 39 -1.04 6.30 -3.31
N ALA A 40 -2.03 7.18 -3.30
CA ALA A 40 -2.59 7.70 -2.06
C ALA A 40 -3.58 6.69 -1.45
N ALA A 41 -3.60 6.59 -0.13
CA ALA A 41 -4.65 5.92 0.61
C ALA A 41 -5.15 6.80 1.75
N GLY A 42 -6.47 6.85 1.93
CA GLY A 42 -7.13 7.63 2.96
C GLY A 42 -8.09 6.77 3.79
N TRP A 43 -8.27 7.14 5.05
CA TRP A 43 -9.28 6.51 5.91
C TRP A 43 -10.69 6.78 5.37
N ASP A 44 -11.47 5.72 5.23
CA ASP A 44 -12.85 5.75 4.73
C ASP A 44 -13.75 4.86 5.60
N GLY A 45 -14.02 5.30 6.82
CA GLY A 45 -15.01 4.70 7.71
C GLY A 45 -14.55 3.45 8.47
N ASP A 46 -13.99 2.47 7.77
CA ASP A 46 -13.60 1.14 8.29
C ASP A 46 -12.21 0.68 7.81
N ALA A 47 -11.63 1.35 6.81
CA ALA A 47 -10.34 0.98 6.27
C ALA A 47 -9.66 2.15 5.54
N TYR A 48 -8.37 1.98 5.25
CA TYR A 48 -7.66 2.82 4.31
C TYR A 48 -7.87 2.32 2.88
N ARG A 49 -8.38 3.19 2.00
CA ARG A 49 -8.67 2.86 0.59
C ARG A 49 -7.88 3.73 -0.36
N GLY A 50 -7.52 3.15 -1.49
CA GLY A 50 -6.83 3.81 -2.59
C GLY A 50 -6.80 2.95 -3.84
N ASP A 51 -6.22 3.50 -4.90
CA ASP A 51 -6.12 2.84 -6.20
C ASP A 51 -4.65 2.64 -6.59
N ALA A 52 -4.27 1.38 -6.77
CA ALA A 52 -2.96 1.03 -7.28
C ALA A 52 -2.96 1.08 -8.81
N ILE A 53 -1.88 1.57 -9.41
CA ILE A 53 -1.70 1.59 -10.86
C ILE A 53 -0.54 0.66 -11.22
N PHE A 54 -0.86 -0.52 -11.74
CA PHE A 54 0.12 -1.42 -12.33
C PHE A 54 0.31 -1.06 -13.80
N THR A 55 1.53 -0.69 -14.17
CA THR A 55 1.84 -0.23 -15.53
C THR A 55 2.27 -1.37 -16.46
N MET A 56 2.73 -2.50 -15.90
CA MET A 56 3.22 -3.67 -16.63
C MET A 56 2.92 -4.96 -15.85
N ALA A 57 2.82 -6.09 -16.58
CA ALA A 57 2.78 -7.42 -15.99
C ALA A 57 4.13 -7.78 -15.35
N GLY A 58 4.10 -8.59 -14.30
CA GLY A 58 5.31 -9.08 -13.63
C GLY A 58 5.19 -9.03 -12.11
N ALA A 59 6.29 -9.30 -11.42
CA ALA A 59 6.37 -9.19 -9.97
C ALA A 59 6.37 -7.73 -9.53
N TRP A 60 5.69 -7.44 -8.42
CA TRP A 60 5.63 -6.13 -7.82
C TRP A 60 5.87 -6.22 -6.31
N LYS A 61 6.54 -5.21 -5.77
CA LYS A 61 6.70 -5.00 -4.34
C LYS A 61 5.93 -3.75 -3.95
N ILE A 62 5.09 -3.86 -2.91
CA ILE A 62 4.37 -2.75 -2.31
C ILE A 62 4.92 -2.55 -0.91
N THR A 63 5.46 -1.37 -0.64
CA THR A 63 5.90 -0.97 0.72
C THR A 63 4.89 0.02 1.27
N VAL A 64 4.44 -0.23 2.50
CA VAL A 64 3.51 0.63 3.23
C VAL A 64 4.22 1.10 4.49
N ASP A 65 4.63 2.36 4.48
CA ASP A 65 5.18 3.03 5.65
C ASP A 65 4.03 3.68 6.43
N ILE A 66 3.96 3.35 7.72
CA ILE A 66 2.88 3.67 8.63
C ILE A 66 3.41 4.67 9.63
N GLU A 67 2.90 5.90 9.55
CA GLU A 67 3.21 6.98 10.48
C GLU A 67 2.02 7.26 11.39
N ARG A 68 2.28 7.31 12.70
CA ARG A 68 1.29 7.67 13.72
C ARG A 68 1.92 8.60 14.73
N GLN A 69 1.21 9.66 15.12
CA GLN A 69 1.74 10.63 16.08
C GLN A 69 2.00 9.96 17.44
N GLY A 70 3.24 10.05 17.92
CA GLY A 70 3.64 9.50 19.22
C GLY A 70 3.99 8.00 19.21
N PHE A 71 3.97 7.36 18.04
CA PHE A 71 4.42 5.98 17.86
C PHE A 71 5.68 5.93 17.00
N ALA A 72 6.43 4.84 17.09
CA ALA A 72 7.51 4.57 16.16
C ALA A 72 6.95 4.33 14.75
N GLU A 73 7.71 4.72 13.74
CA GLU A 73 7.42 4.40 12.35
C GLU A 73 7.49 2.88 12.13
N ASN A 74 6.56 2.35 11.34
CA ASN A 74 6.53 0.93 10.98
C ASN A 74 6.46 0.81 9.45
N SER A 75 7.11 -0.21 8.89
CA SER A 75 7.08 -0.48 7.46
C SER A 75 6.67 -1.93 7.21
N VAL A 76 5.71 -2.12 6.32
CA VAL A 76 5.22 -3.44 5.91
C VAL A 76 5.43 -3.61 4.41
N VAL A 77 5.97 -4.75 4.02
CA VAL A 77 6.20 -5.10 2.61
C VAL A 77 5.25 -6.20 2.20
N PHE A 78 4.54 -5.98 1.09
CA PHE A 78 3.76 -6.98 0.39
C PHE A 78 4.42 -7.29 -0.94
N GLU A 79 4.64 -8.57 -1.20
CA GLU A 79 5.19 -9.06 -2.47
C GLU A 79 4.06 -9.70 -3.27
N ILE A 80 3.89 -9.21 -4.51
CA ILE A 80 2.99 -9.80 -5.50
C ILE A 80 3.87 -10.50 -6.50
N GLU A 81 3.83 -11.83 -6.51
CA GLU A 81 4.65 -12.65 -7.40
C GLU A 81 4.39 -12.32 -8.87
N GLN A 82 3.13 -12.02 -9.22
CA GLN A 82 2.75 -11.80 -10.60
C GLN A 82 1.44 -11.00 -10.73
N VAL A 83 1.53 -9.84 -11.38
CA VAL A 83 0.40 -9.07 -11.91
C VAL A 83 0.12 -9.49 -13.35
N MET A 84 -1.16 -9.72 -13.67
CA MET A 84 -1.64 -9.98 -15.02
C MET A 84 -2.22 -8.68 -15.61
N MET A 85 -1.89 -8.37 -16.86
CA MET A 85 -2.57 -7.28 -17.59
C MET A 85 -3.87 -7.82 -18.19
N LYS A 86 -4.93 -7.03 -18.09
CA LYS A 86 -6.22 -7.28 -18.75
C LYS A 86 -6.11 -7.01 -20.25
#